data_AF-A0A1A9BW56-F1
#
_entry.id   AF-A0A1A9BW56-F1
#
_cell.length_a   1.000
_cell.length_b   1.000
_cell.length_c   1.000
_cell.angle_alpha   90.00
_cell.angle_beta   90.00
_cell.angle_gamma   90.00
#
_symmetry.space_group_name_H-M   'P 1'
#
loop_
_entity.id
_entity.type
_entity.pdbx_description
1 polymer ?
#
loop_
_entity_poly.entity_id
_entity_poly.type
_entity_poly.pdbx_seq_one_letter_code
_entity_poly.pdbx_strand_id
1 'polypeptide(L)'
;MSAKLAEVRSALARLHGSVESLRSADGDSPYIRRLMNDLDRFRVDLEDMPVSAARKVRAEARELVPIPVHDSPLEHTPWPDADDEGIGGHRR
;
A
#
# COMPACT_ATOMS: atom_id res chain seq x y z
N MET A 1 -7.17 -12.80 20.39
CA MET A 1 -7.08 -12.96 18.92
C MET A 1 -8.10 -14.01 18.49
N SER A 2 -9.02 -13.70 17.57
CA SER A 2 -10.13 -14.60 17.19
C SER A 2 -9.61 -15.87 16.49
N ALA A 3 -10.14 -17.05 16.80
CA ALA A 3 -9.76 -18.31 16.14
C ALA A 3 -9.87 -18.24 14.61
N LYS A 4 -10.89 -17.52 14.10
CA LYS A 4 -11.06 -17.25 12.66
C LYS A 4 -9.90 -16.43 12.06
N LEU A 5 -9.37 -15.47 12.81
CA LEU A 5 -8.22 -14.67 12.36
C LEU A 5 -6.94 -15.50 12.31
N ALA A 6 -6.75 -16.42 13.27
CA ALA A 6 -5.64 -17.36 13.24
C ALA A 6 -5.72 -18.31 12.02
N GLU A 7 -6.93 -18.77 11.68
CA GLU A 7 -7.17 -19.59 10.48
C GLU A 7 -6.82 -18.83 9.20
N VAL A 8 -7.29 -17.58 9.04
CA VAL A 8 -6.96 -16.74 7.89
C VAL A 8 -5.44 -16.52 7.76
N ARG A 9 -4.75 -16.22 8.87
CA ARG A 9 -3.27 -16.05 8.85
C ARG A 9 -2.55 -17.34 8.41
N SER A 10 -3.03 -18.49 8.87
CA SER A 10 -2.47 -19.79 8.48
C SER A 10 -2.69 -20.08 6.99
N ALA A 11 -3.90 -19.81 6.48
CA ALA A 11 -4.21 -19.95 5.07
C ALA A 11 -3.34 -19.03 4.19
N LEU A 12 -3.15 -17.78 4.60
CA LEU A 12 -2.30 -16.83 3.89
C LEU A 12 -0.83 -17.27 3.85
N ALA A 13 -0.30 -17.76 4.98
CA ALA A 13 1.07 -18.28 5.05
C ALA A 13 1.27 -19.49 4.12
N ARG A 14 0.28 -20.39 4.04
CA ARG A 14 0.30 -21.53 3.11
C ARG A 14 0.29 -21.07 1.66
N LEU A 15 -0.58 -20.11 1.31
CA LEU A 15 -0.67 -19.59 -0.05
C LEU A 15 0.63 -18.91 -0.48
N HIS A 16 1.24 -18.11 0.40
CA HIS A 16 2.56 -17.52 0.16
C HIS A 16 3.63 -18.57 -0.14
N GLY A 17 3.70 -19.65 0.66
CA GLY A 17 4.62 -20.75 0.38
C GLY A 17 4.38 -21.42 -0.98
N SER A 18 3.11 -21.59 -1.36
CA SER A 18 2.74 -22.14 -2.68
C SER A 18 3.15 -21.24 -3.84
N VAL A 19 2.96 -19.91 -3.72
CA VAL A 19 3.38 -18.96 -4.76
C VAL A 19 4.90 -18.84 -4.84
N GLU A 20 5.62 -18.89 -3.71
CA GLU A 20 7.10 -18.91 -3.74
C GLU A 20 7.64 -20.21 -4.37
N SER A 21 6.98 -21.33 -4.11
CA SER A 21 7.30 -22.61 -4.77
C SER A 21 7.06 -22.52 -6.28
N LEU A 22 5.95 -21.90 -6.70
CA LEU A 22 5.65 -21.64 -8.11
C LEU A 22 6.71 -20.74 -8.75
N ARG A 23 7.12 -19.67 -8.06
CA ARG A 23 8.20 -18.78 -8.50
C ARG A 23 9.52 -19.51 -8.69
N SER A 24 9.83 -20.43 -7.78
CA SER A 24 11.06 -21.23 -7.83
C SER A 24 11.04 -22.24 -8.99
N ALA A 25 9.87 -22.78 -9.34
CA ALA A 25 9.71 -23.77 -10.40
C ALA A 25 9.58 -23.15 -11.80
N ASP A 26 8.75 -22.12 -11.94
CA ASP A 26 8.32 -21.56 -13.23
C ASP A 26 8.97 -20.20 -13.55
N GLY A 27 9.77 -19.68 -12.62
CA GLY A 27 10.52 -18.43 -12.76
C GLY A 27 9.76 -17.19 -12.32
N ASP A 28 10.44 -16.04 -12.36
CA ASP A 28 9.95 -14.77 -11.84
C ASP A 28 9.17 -13.96 -12.89
N SER A 29 7.92 -14.35 -13.14
CA SER A 29 7.02 -13.64 -14.06
C SER A 29 6.41 -12.37 -13.41
N PRO A 30 6.00 -11.36 -14.20
CA PRO A 30 5.31 -10.19 -13.65
C PRO A 30 4.01 -10.54 -12.90
N TYR A 31 3.34 -11.62 -13.30
CA TYR A 31 2.13 -12.10 -12.61
C TYR A 31 2.45 -12.69 -11.23
N ILE A 32 3.56 -13.44 -11.12
CA ILE A 32 4.02 -14.02 -9.85
C ILE A 32 4.44 -12.90 -8.88
N ARG A 33 5.19 -11.89 -9.36
CA ARG A 33 5.55 -10.73 -8.54
C ARG A 33 4.32 -9.98 -8.02
N ARG A 34 3.27 -9.84 -8.85
CA ARG A 34 2.02 -9.21 -8.45
C ARG A 34 1.30 -10.03 -7.37
N LEU A 35 1.19 -11.34 -7.54
CA LEU A 35 0.61 -12.22 -6.52
C LEU A 35 1.35 -12.11 -5.18
N MET A 36 2.69 -12.12 -5.21
CA MET A 36 3.49 -11.96 -3.98
C MET A 36 3.23 -10.61 -3.31
N ASN A 37 3.17 -9.53 -4.09
CA ASN A 37 2.84 -8.20 -3.55
C ASN A 37 1.44 -8.15 -2.94
N ASP A 38 0.45 -8.76 -3.58
CA ASP A 38 -0.93 -8.82 -3.07
C ASP A 38 -0.97 -9.61 -1.74
N LEU A 39 -0.20 -10.69 -1.61
CA LEU A 39 -0.11 -11.50 -0.38
C LEU A 39 0.60 -10.76 0.75
N ASP A 40 1.67 -10.04 0.46
CA ASP A 40 2.36 -9.18 1.43
C ASP A 40 1.41 -8.08 1.95
N ARG A 41 0.65 -7.48 1.04
CA ARG A 41 -0.34 -6.45 1.40
C ARG A 41 -1.46 -7.01 2.28
N PHE A 42 -1.99 -8.18 1.95
CA PHE A 42 -2.95 -8.87 2.82
C PHE A 42 -2.39 -9.17 4.20
N ARG A 43 -1.11 -9.52 4.31
CA ARG A 43 -0.47 -9.77 5.60
C ARG A 43 -0.44 -8.51 6.45
N VAL A 44 -0.05 -7.37 5.87
CA VAL A 44 -0.07 -6.06 6.54
C VAL A 44 -1.48 -5.72 7.02
N ASP A 45 -2.49 -5.85 6.15
CA ASP A 45 -3.88 -5.56 6.50
C ASP A 45 -4.39 -6.42 7.68
N LEU A 46 -3.97 -7.69 7.76
CA LEU A 46 -4.33 -8.58 8.87
C LEU A 46 -3.61 -8.24 10.19
N GLU A 47 -2.39 -7.70 10.12
CA GLU A 47 -1.63 -7.22 11.28
C GLU A 47 -2.28 -5.94 11.86
N ASP A 48 -2.93 -5.12 11.04
CA ASP A 48 -3.66 -3.91 11.43
C ASP A 48 -5.08 -4.17 11.97
N MET A 49 -5.68 -5.32 11.63
CA MET A 49 -7.04 -5.70 12.05
C MET A 49 -7.31 -5.71 13.58
N PRO A 50 -6.40 -6.18 14.47
CA PRO A 50 -6.63 -6.09 15.91
C PRO A 50 -6.57 -4.66 16.47
N VAL A 51 -5.89 -3.73 15.79
CA VAL A 51 -5.81 -2.31 16.19
C VAL A 51 -7.08 -1.56 15.76
N SER A 52 -7.72 -1.96 14.66
CA SER A 52 -8.92 -1.29 14.13
C SER A 52 -10.22 -1.66 14.83
N ALA A 53 -10.32 -2.82 15.48
CA ALA A 53 -11.52 -3.18 16.26
C ALA A 53 -11.71 -2.27 17.51
N ALA A 54 -10.62 -1.77 18.09
CA ALA A 54 -10.65 -0.75 19.15
C ALA A 54 -10.82 0.67 18.59
N ARG A 55 -10.29 0.92 17.39
CA ARG A 55 -10.62 2.10 16.59
C ARG A 55 -11.95 1.86 15.87
N LYS A 56 -13.03 1.67 16.64
CA LYS A 56 -14.25 2.40 16.30
C LYS A 56 -13.75 3.81 16.12
N VAL A 57 -13.68 4.26 14.87
CA VAL A 57 -13.48 5.66 14.58
C VAL A 57 -14.66 6.31 15.26
N ARG A 58 -14.44 6.76 16.50
CA ARG A 58 -15.04 7.99 16.95
C ARG A 58 -14.65 8.90 15.79
N ALA A 59 -15.58 9.10 14.88
CA ALA A 59 -15.64 10.33 14.15
C ALA A 59 -15.95 11.35 15.24
N GLU A 60 -14.99 11.58 16.15
CA GLU A 60 -14.79 12.90 16.70
C GLU A 60 -14.59 13.68 15.42
N ALA A 61 -15.65 14.39 15.07
CA ALA A 61 -15.69 15.31 13.95
C ALA A 61 -14.42 16.13 14.09
N ARG A 62 -13.37 15.69 13.40
CA ARG A 62 -12.17 16.48 13.25
C ARG A 62 -12.73 17.67 12.51
N GLU A 63 -12.75 18.80 13.19
CA GLU A 63 -13.08 20.06 12.56
C GLU A 63 -12.17 20.15 11.34
N LEU A 64 -12.76 19.91 10.17
CA LEU A 64 -12.04 19.92 8.91
C LEU A 64 -11.72 21.39 8.69
N VAL A 65 -10.54 21.82 9.15
CA VAL A 65 -10.05 23.16 8.90
C VAL A 65 -9.84 23.26 7.38
N PRO A 66 -10.64 24.06 6.66
CA PRO A 66 -10.43 24.25 5.24
C PRO A 66 -9.07 24.90 5.05
N ILE A 67 -8.19 24.24 4.28
CA ILE A 67 -6.93 24.86 3.88
C ILE A 67 -7.26 25.76 2.69
N PRO A 68 -7.09 27.09 2.80
CA PRO A 68 -7.38 28.00 1.70
C PRO A 68 -6.42 27.69 0.54
N VAL A 69 -6.98 27.30 -0.60
CA VAL A 69 -6.25 27.21 -1.86
C VAL A 69 -6.30 28.58 -2.51
N HIS A 70 -5.16 29.23 -2.66
CA HIS A 70 -5.07 30.50 -3.36
C HIS A 70 -4.94 30.26 -4.87
N ASP A 71 -5.79 30.90 -5.67
CA ASP A 71 -5.71 30.90 -7.14
C ASP A 71 -4.54 31.77 -7.68
N SER A 72 -3.59 32.14 -6.82
CA SER A 72 -2.38 32.84 -7.28
C SER A 72 -1.60 31.90 -8.18
N PRO A 73 -1.04 32.38 -9.31
CA PRO A 73 -0.14 31.59 -10.12
C PRO A 73 0.94 31.02 -9.21
N LEU A 74 1.01 29.68 -9.13
CA LEU A 74 2.10 29.02 -8.41
C LEU A 74 3.41 29.51 -9.05
N GLU A 75 4.35 29.97 -8.24
CA GLU A 75 5.69 30.23 -8.75
C GLU A 75 6.21 28.90 -9.31
N HIS A 76 6.25 28.80 -10.63
CA HIS A 76 6.77 27.67 -11.37
C HIS A 76 8.29 27.70 -11.28
N THR A 77 8.83 27.60 -10.07
CA THR A 77 10.22 27.20 -9.90
C THR A 77 10.18 25.68 -9.89
N PRO A 78 10.65 25.01 -10.97
CA PRO A 78 10.77 23.56 -10.96
C PRO A 78 11.61 23.16 -9.75
N TRP A 79 11.25 22.05 -9.09
CA TRP A 79 12.07 21.49 -8.03
C TRP A 79 13.47 21.22 -8.60
N PRO A 80 14.50 21.97 -8.20
CA PRO A 80 15.79 21.97 -8.90
C PRO A 80 16.45 20.60 -8.95
N ASP A 81 16.15 19.77 -7.95
CA ASP A 81 16.73 18.44 -7.77
C ASP A 81 15.83 17.32 -8.33
N ALA A 82 14.60 17.61 -8.77
CA ALA A 82 13.67 16.58 -9.27
C ALA A 82 14.06 15.99 -10.64
N ASP A 83 14.98 16.65 -11.34
CA ASP A 83 15.52 16.16 -12.62
C ASP A 83 16.57 15.05 -12.44
N ASP A 84 17.09 14.83 -11.22
CA ASP A 84 18.07 13.75 -10.95
C ASP A 84 17.43 12.34 -10.93
N GLU A 85 16.11 12.26 -10.73
CA GLU A 85 15.34 11.01 -10.68
C GLU A 85 14.73 10.62 -12.05
N GLY A 86 14.92 11.42 -13.10
CA GLY A 86 14.52 11.05 -14.46
C GLY A 86 13.00 11.14 -14.77
N ILE A 87 12.22 11.83 -13.94
CA ILE A 87 10.82 12.17 -14.21
C ILE A 87 10.63 13.63 -14.67
N GLY A 88 11.53 14.11 -15.53
CA GLY A 88 11.37 15.39 -16.23
C GLY A 88 10.45 15.25 -17.44
N GLY A 89 9.19 15.71 -17.31
CA GLY A 89 8.21 15.68 -18.39
C GLY A 89 8.67 16.42 -19.65
N HIS A 90 8.94 15.68 -20.73
CA HIS A 90 9.24 16.28 -22.03
C HIS A 90 7.98 16.95 -22.61
N ARG A 91 8.01 18.27 -22.75
CA ARG A 91 7.08 18.99 -23.63
C ARG A 91 7.69 19.05 -25.03
N ARG A 92 6.95 18.59 -26.04
CA ARG A 92 7.18 18.96 -27.45
C ARG A 92 6.43 20.25 -27.76
#